data_AF-A0A2V7KLC6-F1
#
_entry.id   AF-A0A2V7KLC6-F1
#
_cell.length_a   1.000
_cell.length_b   1.000
_cell.length_c   1.000
_cell.angle_alpha   90.00
_cell.angle_beta   90.00
_cell.angle_gamma   90.00
#
_symmetry.space_group_name_H-M   'P 1'
#
loop_
_entity.id
_entity.type
_entity.pdbx_description
1 polymer ?
#
loop_
_entity_poly.entity_id
_entity_poly.type
_entity_poly.pdbx_seq_one_letter_code
_entity_poly.pdbx_strand_id
1 'polypeptide(L)'
;TAADSVPPFHAVRAVIAQRCLPCHSQYQSDRTLGPAPGGVTFDTPESIARLAERIGVRAVETKTMPLANKTGMTEEERALLARWISGGAPLR
;
A
#
# COMPACT_ATOMS: atom_id res chain seq x y z
N THR A 1 16.35 -20.21 -2.06
CA THR A 1 16.16 -19.64 -3.42
C THR A 1 15.72 -18.19 -3.30
N ALA A 2 15.96 -17.34 -4.29
CA ALA A 2 15.69 -15.89 -4.22
C ALA A 2 14.21 -15.50 -3.95
N ALA A 3 13.29 -16.48 -3.93
CA ALA A 3 11.85 -16.31 -3.73
C ALA A 3 11.42 -16.03 -2.27
N ASP A 4 12.30 -16.18 -1.29
CA ASP A 4 11.99 -16.01 0.15
C ASP A 4 12.50 -14.70 0.78
N SER A 5 13.03 -13.77 -0.03
CA SER A 5 13.52 -12.50 0.51
C SER A 5 12.39 -11.49 0.72
N VAL A 6 12.39 -10.84 1.88
CA VAL A 6 11.48 -9.72 2.18
C VAL A 6 11.76 -8.60 1.17
N PRO A 7 10.74 -8.12 0.42
CA PRO A 7 10.93 -7.05 -0.54
C PRO A 7 11.50 -5.78 0.11
N PRO A 8 12.43 -5.08 -0.55
CA PRO A 8 12.98 -3.84 -0.01
C PRO A 8 11.93 -2.73 -0.01
N PHE A 9 12.01 -1.84 0.96
CA PHE A 9 10.98 -0.83 1.17
C PHE A 9 10.77 0.11 -0.02
N HIS A 10 11.81 0.41 -0.81
CA HIS A 10 11.66 1.27 -2.00
C HIS A 10 10.69 0.68 -3.05
N ALA A 11 10.65 -0.65 -3.19
CA ALA A 11 9.73 -1.32 -4.12
C ALA A 11 8.29 -1.26 -3.61
N VAL A 12 8.09 -1.43 -2.30
CA VAL A 12 6.80 -1.26 -1.62
C VAL A 12 6.31 0.17 -1.77
N ARG A 13 7.17 1.16 -1.51
CA ARG A 13 6.85 2.58 -1.64
C ARG A 13 6.42 2.95 -3.06
N ALA A 14 7.03 2.33 -4.08
CA ALA A 14 6.61 2.54 -5.46
C ALA A 14 5.16 2.07 -5.71
N VAL A 15 4.80 0.88 -5.20
CA VAL A 15 3.41 0.37 -5.28
C VAL A 15 2.45 1.29 -4.52
N ILE A 16 2.78 1.68 -3.28
CA ILE A 16 1.95 2.59 -2.48
C ILE A 16 1.75 3.93 -3.19
N ALA A 17 2.81 4.47 -3.81
CA ALA A 17 2.75 5.73 -4.53
C ALA A 17 1.79 5.68 -5.72
N GLN A 18 1.79 4.59 -6.49
CA GLN A 18 0.93 4.45 -7.66
C GLN A 18 -0.50 4.05 -7.30
N ARG A 19 -0.66 3.21 -6.26
CA ARG A 19 -1.95 2.55 -5.99
C ARG A 19 -2.74 3.17 -4.85
N CYS A 20 -2.09 3.85 -3.91
CA CYS A 20 -2.71 4.35 -2.67
C CYS A 20 -2.67 5.88 -2.55
N LEU A 21 -1.53 6.52 -2.83
CA LEU A 21 -1.38 7.98 -2.69
C LEU A 21 -2.36 8.84 -3.52
N PRO A 22 -2.89 8.41 -4.68
CA PRO A 22 -3.89 9.20 -5.39
C PRO A 22 -5.09 9.61 -4.51
N CYS A 23 -5.46 8.77 -3.53
CA CYS A 23 -6.56 9.06 -2.59
C CYS A 23 -6.13 9.17 -1.11
N HIS A 24 -4.99 8.61 -0.70
CA HIS A 24 -4.55 8.54 0.70
C HIS A 24 -3.28 9.37 0.94
N SER A 25 -3.34 10.65 0.57
CA SER A 25 -2.27 11.62 0.74
C SER A 25 -2.84 12.96 1.23
N GLN A 26 -2.07 13.71 2.01
CA GLN A 26 -2.37 15.12 2.28
C GLN A 26 -2.47 15.97 1.01
N TYR A 27 -1.80 15.55 -0.07
CA TYR A 27 -1.79 16.19 -1.38
C TYR A 27 -2.41 15.30 -2.46
N GLN A 28 -3.47 14.56 -2.10
CA GLN A 28 -4.16 13.62 -3.00
C GLN A 28 -4.60 14.27 -4.32
N SER A 29 -4.30 13.61 -5.43
CA SER A 29 -4.72 14.02 -6.78
C SER A 29 -6.17 13.67 -7.09
N ASP A 30 -6.72 12.67 -6.41
CA ASP A 30 -8.10 12.22 -6.53
C ASP A 30 -8.86 12.49 -5.21
N ARG A 31 -9.85 13.37 -5.28
CA ARG A 31 -10.66 13.81 -4.12
C ARG A 31 -12.08 13.25 -4.13
N THR A 32 -12.36 12.22 -4.93
CA THR A 32 -13.71 11.66 -5.09
C THR A 32 -14.35 11.25 -3.75
N LEU A 33 -13.55 10.83 -2.76
CA LEU A 33 -14.02 10.40 -1.43
C LEU A 33 -13.71 11.41 -0.30
N GLY A 34 -13.36 12.65 -0.63
CA GLY A 34 -12.92 13.65 0.35
C GLY A 34 -11.47 13.47 0.81
N PRO A 35 -10.96 14.35 1.70
CA PRO A 35 -9.57 14.32 2.15
C PRO A 35 -9.29 13.10 3.04
N ALA A 36 -8.19 12.38 2.77
CA ALA A 36 -7.66 11.27 3.57
C ALA A 36 -8.75 10.28 4.05
N PRO A 37 -9.38 9.52 3.13
CA PRO A 37 -10.48 8.63 3.46
C PRO A 37 -10.17 7.71 4.65
N GLY A 38 -11.04 7.74 5.66
CA GLY A 38 -10.86 6.95 6.89
C GLY A 38 -9.69 7.38 7.78
N GLY A 39 -9.22 8.64 7.66
CA GLY A 39 -8.12 9.19 8.44
C GLY A 39 -6.76 8.58 8.11
N VAL A 40 -6.62 8.01 6.90
CA VAL A 40 -5.42 7.27 6.47
C VAL A 40 -4.63 8.08 5.46
N THR A 41 -3.33 8.24 5.73
CA THR A 41 -2.36 8.78 4.80
C THR A 41 -1.12 7.91 4.71
N PHE A 42 -0.51 7.87 3.53
CA PHE A 42 0.70 7.10 3.24
C PHE A 42 1.88 7.99 2.83
N ASP A 43 1.85 9.26 3.25
CA ASP A 43 2.83 10.28 2.83
C ASP A 43 4.25 10.02 3.36
N THR A 44 4.41 9.26 4.45
CA THR A 44 5.72 8.95 5.03
C THR A 44 5.98 7.45 5.14
N PRO A 45 7.25 7.03 5.12
CA PRO A 45 7.62 5.64 5.38
C PRO A 45 7.01 5.08 6.67
N GLU A 46 7.07 5.88 7.74
CA GLU A 46 6.58 5.50 9.06
C GLU A 46 5.06 5.30 9.06
N SER A 47 4.31 6.12 8.33
CA SER A 47 2.86 5.95 8.22
C SER A 47 2.49 4.69 7.43
N ILE A 48 3.25 4.36 6.38
CA ILE A 48 3.11 3.12 5.61
C ILE A 48 3.37 1.90 6.49
N ALA A 49 4.50 1.86 7.21
CA ALA A 49 4.84 0.75 8.10
C ALA A 49 3.84 0.60 9.26
N ARG A 50 3.44 1.71 9.89
CA ARG A 50 2.44 1.70 10.97
C ARG A 50 1.10 1.14 10.52
N LEU A 51 0.74 1.29 9.24
CA LEU A 51 -0.53 0.84 8.68
C LEU A 51 -0.40 -0.44 7.85
N ALA A 52 0.73 -1.15 7.94
CA ALA A 52 1.01 -2.35 7.14
C ALA A 52 -0.08 -3.43 7.27
N GLU A 53 -0.57 -3.70 8.48
CA GLU A 53 -1.68 -4.64 8.71
C GLU A 53 -2.96 -4.21 7.98
N ARG A 54 -3.32 -2.92 8.08
CA ARG A 54 -4.49 -2.38 7.38
C ARG A 54 -4.31 -2.43 5.87
N ILE A 55 -3.10 -2.19 5.35
CA ILE A 55 -2.78 -2.39 3.92
C ILE A 55 -3.01 -3.86 3.54
N GLY A 56 -2.53 -4.80 4.34
CA GLY A 56 -2.72 -6.24 4.13
C GLY A 56 -4.19 -6.63 4.02
N VAL A 57 -5.00 -6.28 5.02
CA VAL A 57 -6.42 -6.60 5.01
C VAL A 57 -7.13 -5.99 3.80
N ARG A 58 -6.87 -4.72 3.48
CA ARG A 58 -7.66 -3.99 2.46
C ARG A 58 -7.19 -4.25 1.04
N ALA A 59 -5.88 -4.33 0.81
CA ALA A 59 -5.27 -4.46 -0.50
C ALA A 59 -4.79 -5.88 -0.83
N VAL A 60 -4.57 -6.76 0.14
CA VAL A 60 -4.10 -8.13 -0.15
C VAL A 60 -5.24 -9.13 0.04
N GLU A 61 -5.82 -9.15 1.24
CA GLU A 61 -6.78 -10.19 1.63
C GLU A 61 -8.16 -9.96 1.02
N THR A 62 -8.77 -8.80 1.32
CA THR A 62 -10.15 -8.51 0.88
C THR A 62 -10.22 -7.91 -0.52
N LYS A 63 -9.09 -7.41 -1.03
CA LYS A 63 -8.98 -6.71 -2.33
C LYS A 63 -10.01 -5.58 -2.50
N THR A 64 -10.47 -5.00 -1.39
CA THR A 64 -11.42 -3.89 -1.38
C THR A 64 -10.76 -2.57 -1.76
N MET A 65 -9.43 -2.50 -1.66
CA MET A 65 -8.62 -1.37 -2.13
C MET A 65 -7.62 -1.82 -3.20
N PRO A 66 -7.31 -0.96 -4.19
CA PRO A 66 -7.94 0.33 -4.49
C PRO A 66 -9.44 0.16 -4.79
N LEU A 67 -10.28 1.15 -4.47
CA LEU A 67 -11.74 1.04 -4.65
C LEU A 67 -12.06 0.67 -6.11
N ALA A 68 -12.81 -0.42 -6.31
CA ALA A 68 -13.11 -0.98 -7.64
C ALA A 68 -11.86 -1.17 -8.53
N ASN A 69 -10.70 -1.41 -7.91
CA ASN A 69 -9.38 -1.44 -8.53
C ASN A 69 -9.07 -0.22 -9.44
N LYS A 70 -9.56 0.97 -9.08
CA LYS A 70 -9.46 2.19 -9.90
C LYS A 70 -8.05 2.56 -10.35
N THR A 71 -7.03 2.27 -9.54
CA THR A 71 -5.62 2.54 -9.88
C THR A 71 -4.94 1.37 -10.60
N GLY A 72 -5.64 0.29 -10.92
CA GLY A 72 -5.12 -0.83 -11.70
C GLY A 72 -4.06 -1.67 -10.97
N MET A 73 -4.22 -1.88 -9.66
CA MET A 73 -3.28 -2.69 -8.88
C MET A 73 -3.30 -4.15 -9.35
N THR A 74 -2.12 -4.70 -9.63
CA THR A 74 -1.94 -6.06 -10.15
C THR A 74 -1.77 -7.09 -9.03
N GLU A 75 -1.86 -8.38 -9.36
CA GLU A 75 -1.62 -9.43 -8.36
C GLU A 75 -0.15 -9.54 -7.94
N GLU A 76 0.78 -9.22 -8.83
CA GLU A 76 2.22 -9.19 -8.52
C GLU A 76 2.53 -8.11 -7.47
N GLU A 77 1.87 -6.96 -7.57
CA GLU A 77 1.99 -5.88 -6.59
C GLU A 77 1.36 -6.26 -5.25
N ARG A 78 0.21 -6.94 -5.25
CA ARG A 78 -0.40 -7.47 -4.02
C ARG A 78 0.50 -8.52 -3.37
N ALA A 79 1.08 -9.41 -4.16
CA ALA A 79 2.04 -10.41 -3.67
C ALA A 79 3.31 -9.76 -3.10
N LEU A 80 3.79 -8.66 -3.72
CA LEU A 80 4.89 -7.87 -3.19
C LEU A 80 4.54 -7.28 -1.82
N LEU A 81 3.36 -6.65 -1.68
CA LEU A 81 2.91 -6.14 -0.39
C LEU A 81 2.76 -7.25 0.65
N ALA A 82 2.17 -8.38 0.27
CA ALA A 82 1.98 -9.54 1.15
C ALA A 82 3.31 -10.00 1.76
N ARG A 83 4.34 -10.21 0.93
CA ARG A 83 5.67 -10.65 1.40
C ARG A 83 6.33 -9.60 2.31
N TRP A 84 6.18 -8.32 1.99
CA TRP A 84 6.73 -7.26 2.83
C TRP A 84 6.04 -7.19 4.20
N ILE A 85 4.71 -7.33 4.24
CA ILE A 85 3.91 -7.34 5.47
C ILE A 85 4.26 -8.57 6.31
N SER A 86 4.30 -9.77 5.70
CA SER A 86 4.70 -11.01 6.39
C SER A 86 6.14 -10.96 6.92
N GLY A 87 7.02 -10.17 6.28
CA GLY A 87 8.39 -9.91 6.73
C GLY A 87 8.53 -8.90 7.86
N GLY A 88 7.43 -8.42 8.44
CA GLY A 88 7.43 -7.44 9.53
C GLY A 88 7.50 -5.97 9.07
N ALA A 89 7.15 -5.70 7.81
CA ALA A 89 7.06 -4.36 7.24
C ALA A 89 8.33 -3.48 7.43
N PRO A 90 9.55 -3.99 7.16
CA PRO A 90 10.76 -3.23 7.40
C PRO A 90 10.87 -2.01 6.48
N LEU A 91 11.49 -0.93 6.97
CA LEU A 91 11.72 0.32 6.22
C LEU A 91 13.05 0.37 5.45
N ARG A 92 13.82 -0.72 5.46
CA ARG A 92 15.10 -0.85 4.75
C ARG A 92 14.93 -1.38 3.33
#